data_AF-X5HL23-F1
#
_entry.id   AF-X5HL23-F1
#
_cell.length_a   1.000
_cell.length_b   1.000
_cell.length_c   1.000
_cell.angle_alpha   90.00
_cell.angle_beta   90.00
_cell.angle_gamma   90.00
#
_symmetry.space_group_name_H-M   'P 1'
#
loop_
_entity.id
_entity.type
_entity.pdbx_description
1 polymer ?
#
loop_
_entity_poly.entity_id
_entity_poly.type
_entity_poly.pdbx_seq_one_letter_code
_entity_poly.pdbx_strand_id
1 'polypeptide(L)'
;MFWQLYDVLLSGVFFGSFAAVAAVLMSPLQFLKVIKQQTGESYSKIATDTFRTEGVAAFFRGALPYAIMNFLSSMSFGISEVIADNLLKFFVHSTLFAVFFRSVFGGCCETLCSLPSEMREISRNKGSLMESRATFGSVMLPILFRNMIFWSASVTSYEISVAYHFNLLCTTFTGFSFGVLAAFLSIPLDVVATRDCGALTNRGIFGHLTAILSGEERINYLLRGTSIRIVQVAMFTLVTVLTMFLFEAVFIM
;
A
#
# COMPACT_ATOMS: atom_id res chain seq x y z
N MET A 1 11.46 4.12 27.40
CA MET A 1 11.28 2.96 26.49
C MET A 1 9.89 2.33 26.63
N PHE A 2 9.48 1.83 27.80
CA PHE A 2 8.14 1.23 27.97
C PHE A 2 6.97 2.19 27.69
N TRP A 3 7.05 3.43 28.19
CA TRP A 3 6.02 4.45 27.93
C TRP A 3 5.93 4.85 26.45
N GLN A 4 7.07 5.05 25.78
CA GLN A 4 7.10 5.34 24.34
C GLN A 4 6.53 4.20 23.48
N LEU A 5 6.79 2.95 23.85
CA LEU A 5 6.23 1.80 23.13
C LEU A 5 4.71 1.71 23.32
N TYR A 6 4.22 2.02 24.51
CA TYR A 6 2.79 2.07 24.80
C TYR A 6 2.09 3.14 23.94
N ASP A 7 2.62 4.35 23.89
CA ASP A 7 2.06 5.46 23.10
C ASP A 7 2.06 5.14 21.60
N VAL A 8 3.10 4.48 21.11
CA VAL A 8 3.23 4.07 19.70
C VAL A 8 2.28 2.93 19.37
N LEU A 9 2.09 1.97 20.28
CA LEU A 9 1.11 0.90 20.09
C LEU A 9 -0.31 1.45 20.11
N LEU A 10 -0.62 2.34 21.05
CA LEU A 10 -1.94 2.96 21.16
C LEU A 10 -2.26 3.80 19.92
N SER A 11 -1.32 4.64 19.50
CA SER A 11 -1.44 5.42 18.26
C SER A 11 -1.55 4.50 17.05
N GLY A 12 -0.68 3.50 16.93
CA GLY A 12 -0.70 2.54 15.83
C GLY A 12 -2.00 1.75 15.72
N VAL A 13 -2.59 1.34 16.86
CA VAL A 13 -3.91 0.71 16.91
C VAL A 13 -4.99 1.70 16.48
N PHE A 14 -4.96 2.94 16.99
CA PHE A 14 -5.94 3.97 16.65
C PHE A 14 -5.95 4.27 15.15
N PHE A 15 -4.79 4.63 14.58
CA PHE A 15 -4.65 4.87 13.15
C PHE A 15 -4.96 3.61 12.31
N GLY A 16 -4.50 2.45 12.77
CA GLY A 16 -4.78 1.17 12.11
C GLY A 16 -6.28 0.86 12.05
N SER A 17 -7.05 1.15 13.08
CA SER A 17 -8.50 0.93 13.10
C SER A 17 -9.22 1.79 12.06
N PHE A 18 -8.89 3.08 11.96
CA PHE A 18 -9.48 3.95 10.94
C PHE A 18 -9.06 3.54 9.52
N ALA A 19 -7.78 3.15 9.34
CA ALA A 19 -7.30 2.62 8.07
C ALA A 19 -8.04 1.33 7.67
N ALA A 20 -8.34 0.45 8.62
CA ALA A 20 -9.11 -0.77 8.38
C ALA A 20 -10.55 -0.47 7.94
N VAL A 21 -11.23 0.47 8.59
CA VAL A 21 -12.58 0.91 8.19
C VAL A 21 -12.58 1.52 6.80
N ALA A 22 -11.63 2.43 6.53
CA ALA A 22 -11.45 3.01 5.21
C ALA A 22 -11.20 1.94 4.14
N ALA A 23 -10.38 0.93 4.45
CA ALA A 23 -10.13 -0.19 3.55
C ALA A 23 -11.40 -0.99 3.23
N VAL A 24 -12.26 -1.28 4.22
CA VAL A 24 -13.54 -1.96 3.98
C VAL A 24 -14.42 -1.14 3.01
N LEU A 25 -14.53 0.17 3.25
CA LEU A 25 -15.30 1.07 2.39
C LEU A 25 -14.72 1.14 0.96
N MET A 26 -13.40 1.06 0.84
CA MET A 26 -12.68 1.09 -0.44
C MET A 26 -12.55 -0.27 -1.13
N SER A 27 -13.04 -1.36 -0.50
CA SER A 27 -12.96 -2.73 -1.04
C SER A 27 -13.53 -2.85 -2.45
N PRO A 28 -14.68 -2.22 -2.82
CA PRO A 28 -15.19 -2.32 -4.19
C PRO A 28 -14.23 -1.75 -5.23
N LEU A 29 -13.56 -0.64 -4.93
CA LEU A 29 -12.57 -0.06 -5.82
C LEU A 29 -11.32 -0.95 -5.90
N GLN A 30 -10.88 -1.49 -4.77
CA GLN A 30 -9.76 -2.43 -4.75
C GLN A 30 -10.06 -3.69 -5.59
N PHE A 31 -11.28 -4.24 -5.51
CA PHE A 31 -11.72 -5.33 -6.37
C PHE A 31 -11.62 -4.97 -7.86
N LEU A 32 -12.20 -3.83 -8.25
CA LEU A 32 -12.13 -3.35 -9.64
C LEU A 32 -10.69 -3.15 -10.13
N LYS A 33 -9.79 -2.68 -9.24
CA LYS A 33 -8.35 -2.56 -9.53
C LYS A 33 -7.74 -3.92 -9.86
N VAL A 34 -7.93 -4.91 -9.00
CA VAL A 34 -7.36 -6.26 -9.17
C VAL A 34 -7.85 -6.91 -10.47
N ILE A 35 -9.15 -6.85 -10.76
CA ILE A 35 -9.71 -7.42 -12.00
C ILE A 35 -9.21 -6.65 -13.23
N LYS A 36 -9.11 -5.31 -13.16
CA LYS A 36 -8.56 -4.49 -14.25
C LYS A 36 -7.11 -4.84 -14.55
N GLN A 37 -6.30 -5.07 -13.52
CA GLN A 37 -4.89 -5.43 -13.65
C GLN A 37 -4.73 -6.83 -14.29
N GLN A 38 -5.60 -7.76 -13.93
CA GLN A 38 -5.60 -9.10 -14.51
C GLN A 38 -6.10 -9.12 -15.97
N THR A 39 -7.30 -8.59 -16.22
CA THR A 39 -8.03 -8.76 -17.49
C THR A 39 -7.77 -7.64 -18.50
N GLY A 40 -7.54 -6.42 -18.02
CA GLY A 40 -7.46 -5.22 -18.86
C GLY A 40 -8.80 -4.63 -19.29
N GLU A 41 -9.94 -5.22 -18.93
CA GLU A 41 -11.27 -4.77 -19.34
C GLU A 41 -11.66 -3.40 -18.77
N SER A 42 -12.65 -2.70 -19.34
CA SER A 42 -13.07 -1.41 -18.78
C SER A 42 -13.73 -1.58 -17.40
N TYR A 43 -13.57 -0.60 -16.51
CA TYR A 43 -14.17 -0.67 -15.16
C TYR A 43 -15.69 -0.84 -15.21
N SER A 44 -16.36 -0.17 -16.15
CA SER A 44 -17.82 -0.29 -16.33
C SER A 44 -18.23 -1.71 -16.71
N LYS A 45 -17.46 -2.37 -17.58
CA LYS A 45 -17.74 -3.76 -17.98
C LYS A 45 -17.56 -4.69 -16.80
N ILE A 46 -16.41 -4.60 -16.11
CA ILE A 46 -16.12 -5.40 -14.90
C ILE A 46 -17.24 -5.23 -13.87
N ALA A 47 -17.62 -3.99 -13.54
CA ALA A 47 -18.66 -3.72 -12.55
C ALA A 47 -20.02 -4.28 -12.96
N THR A 48 -20.42 -4.11 -14.22
CA THR A 48 -21.72 -4.58 -14.73
C THR A 48 -21.78 -6.10 -14.77
N ASP A 49 -20.72 -6.74 -15.27
CA ASP A 49 -20.66 -8.19 -15.40
C ASP A 49 -20.66 -8.84 -14.02
N THR A 50 -19.81 -8.40 -13.10
CA THR A 50 -19.78 -8.89 -11.71
C THR A 50 -21.11 -8.69 -10.98
N PHE A 51 -21.73 -7.51 -11.14
CA PHE A 51 -23.02 -7.24 -10.50
C PHE A 51 -24.12 -8.19 -11.01
N ARG A 52 -24.12 -8.50 -12.32
CA ARG A 52 -25.09 -9.41 -12.94
C ARG A 52 -24.87 -10.87 -12.56
N THR A 53 -23.61 -11.32 -12.47
CA THR A 53 -23.29 -12.73 -12.23
C THR A 53 -23.27 -13.10 -10.75
N GLU A 54 -22.77 -12.22 -9.90
CA GLU A 54 -22.39 -12.56 -8.52
C GLU A 54 -22.97 -11.58 -7.47
N GLY A 55 -23.57 -10.48 -7.93
CA GLY A 55 -24.18 -9.46 -7.08
C GLY A 55 -23.18 -8.59 -6.31
N VAL A 56 -23.69 -7.78 -5.37
CA VAL A 56 -22.90 -6.78 -4.62
C VAL A 56 -21.86 -7.42 -3.70
N ALA A 57 -22.15 -8.60 -3.16
CA ALA A 57 -21.24 -9.27 -2.22
C ALA A 57 -19.88 -9.61 -2.85
N ALA A 58 -19.81 -9.76 -4.17
CA ALA A 58 -18.55 -10.04 -4.88
C ALA A 58 -17.49 -8.95 -4.68
N PHE A 59 -17.90 -7.68 -4.61
CA PHE A 59 -17.02 -6.53 -4.41
C PHE A 59 -16.34 -6.48 -3.03
N PHE A 60 -16.80 -7.30 -2.08
CA PHE A 60 -16.32 -7.34 -0.70
C PHE A 60 -15.61 -8.64 -0.32
N ARG A 61 -15.36 -9.56 -1.26
CA ARG A 61 -14.71 -10.85 -0.97
C ARG A 61 -13.30 -10.69 -0.38
N GLY A 62 -12.56 -9.70 -0.86
CA GLY A 62 -11.25 -9.31 -0.34
C GLY A 62 -11.29 -8.31 0.83
N ALA A 63 -12.45 -7.85 1.28
CA ALA A 63 -12.54 -6.71 2.21
C ALA A 63 -11.82 -6.96 3.55
N LEU A 64 -12.02 -8.13 4.16
CA LEU A 64 -11.38 -8.47 5.43
C LEU A 64 -9.84 -8.53 5.34
N PRO A 65 -9.23 -9.31 4.43
CA PRO A 65 -7.78 -9.29 4.29
C PRO A 65 -7.25 -7.92 3.85
N TYR A 66 -8.01 -7.13 3.09
CA TYR A 66 -7.64 -5.76 2.78
C TYR A 66 -7.62 -4.86 4.03
N ALA A 67 -8.61 -4.99 4.91
CA ALA A 67 -8.67 -4.26 6.17
C ALA A 67 -7.52 -4.63 7.11
N ILE A 68 -7.24 -5.94 7.26
CA ILE A 68 -6.11 -6.44 8.06
C ILE A 68 -4.79 -5.91 7.50
N MET A 69 -4.61 -5.90 6.18
CA MET A 69 -3.41 -5.39 5.53
C MET A 69 -3.16 -3.92 5.87
N ASN A 70 -4.18 -3.06 5.76
CA ASN A 70 -4.05 -1.63 6.07
C ASN A 70 -3.88 -1.36 7.57
N PHE A 71 -4.51 -2.17 8.44
CA PHE A 71 -4.27 -2.13 9.88
C PHE A 71 -2.80 -2.43 10.20
N LEU A 72 -2.28 -3.55 9.68
CA LEU A 72 -0.91 -3.99 9.91
C LEU A 72 0.12 -3.04 9.31
N SER A 73 -0.16 -2.47 8.13
CA SER A 73 0.68 -1.43 7.52
C SER A 73 0.80 -0.21 8.43
N SER A 74 -0.32 0.33 8.92
CA SER A 74 -0.34 1.48 9.84
C SER A 74 0.38 1.19 11.17
N MET A 75 0.20 -0.03 11.71
CA MET A 75 0.89 -0.46 12.93
C MET A 75 2.39 -0.63 12.70
N SER A 76 2.78 -1.21 11.56
CA SER A 76 4.19 -1.36 11.19
C SER A 76 4.87 -0.01 11.02
N PHE A 77 4.15 1.00 10.54
CA PHE A 77 4.67 2.36 10.42
C PHE A 77 5.14 2.92 11.77
N GLY A 78 4.27 2.89 12.78
CA GLY A 78 4.62 3.37 14.12
C GLY A 78 5.79 2.60 14.75
N ILE A 79 5.76 1.26 14.66
CA ILE A 79 6.82 0.41 15.23
C ILE A 79 8.16 0.66 14.53
N SER A 80 8.16 0.74 13.21
CA SER A 80 9.38 0.93 12.41
C SER A 80 10.01 2.29 12.65
N GLU A 81 9.22 3.37 12.80
CA GLU A 81 9.74 4.69 13.14
C GLU A 81 10.44 4.70 14.51
N VAL A 82 9.84 4.11 15.55
CA VAL A 82 10.46 4.02 16.88
C VAL A 82 11.77 3.25 16.84
N ILE A 83 11.79 2.11 16.15
CA ILE A 83 12.99 1.28 16.05
C ILE A 83 14.07 2.04 15.27
N ALA A 84 13.71 2.64 14.13
CA ALA A 84 14.66 3.36 13.30
C ALA A 84 15.23 4.59 14.02
N ASP A 85 14.42 5.35 14.78
CA ASP A 85 14.89 6.48 15.58
C ASP A 85 15.86 6.05 16.68
N ASN A 86 15.59 4.92 17.34
CA ASN A 86 16.51 4.41 18.34
C ASN A 86 17.81 3.92 17.71
N LEU A 87 17.76 3.25 16.55
CA LEU A 87 18.96 2.78 15.84
C LEU A 87 19.79 3.92 15.26
N LEU A 88 19.15 4.92 14.63
CA LEU A 88 19.84 6.03 13.97
C LEU A 88 20.59 6.94 14.95
N LYS A 89 20.08 7.09 16.18
CA LYS A 89 20.78 7.80 17.27
C LYS A 89 22.18 7.24 17.56
N PHE A 90 22.42 5.97 17.29
CA PHE A 90 23.72 5.32 17.55
C PHE A 90 24.69 5.40 16.37
N PHE A 91 24.20 5.54 15.14
CA PHE A 91 25.01 5.23 13.96
C PHE A 91 25.24 6.39 12.98
N VAL A 92 24.44 7.47 12.97
CA VAL A 92 24.39 8.35 11.77
C VAL A 92 24.15 9.83 12.08
N HIS A 93 24.95 10.71 11.43
CA HIS A 93 24.75 12.18 11.41
C HIS A 93 24.20 12.73 10.08
N SER A 94 24.09 11.91 9.02
CA SER A 94 23.63 12.33 7.69
C SER A 94 22.14 12.06 7.46
N THR A 95 21.38 13.12 7.14
CA THR A 95 19.93 13.07 6.85
C THR A 95 19.60 12.13 5.68
N LEU A 96 20.41 12.11 4.62
CA LEU A 96 20.15 11.25 3.46
C LEU A 96 20.23 9.75 3.79
N PHE A 97 21.19 9.38 4.62
CA PHE A 97 21.31 7.99 5.06
C PHE A 97 20.16 7.62 6.00
N ALA A 98 19.75 8.53 6.90
CA ALA A 98 18.59 8.31 7.76
C ALA A 98 17.31 8.06 6.94
N VAL A 99 17.06 8.88 5.91
CA VAL A 99 15.92 8.69 4.99
C VAL A 99 16.01 7.33 4.31
N PHE A 100 17.15 6.98 3.72
CA PHE A 100 17.33 5.70 3.04
C PHE A 100 17.10 4.51 3.98
N PHE A 101 17.72 4.53 5.17
CA PHE A 101 17.61 3.46 6.14
C PHE A 101 16.17 3.29 6.65
N ARG A 102 15.50 4.37 7.06
CA ARG A 102 14.07 4.34 7.46
C ARG A 102 13.21 3.75 6.35
N SER A 103 13.47 4.14 5.11
CA SER A 103 12.68 3.73 3.96
C SER A 103 12.80 2.22 3.67
N VAL A 104 14.03 1.70 3.69
CA VAL A 104 14.31 0.28 3.48
C VAL A 104 13.79 -0.55 4.65
N PHE A 105 14.09 -0.14 5.88
CA PHE A 105 13.70 -0.87 7.08
C PHE A 105 12.18 -0.91 7.25
N GLY A 106 11.51 0.25 7.15
CA GLY A 106 10.06 0.35 7.21
C GLY A 106 9.39 -0.47 6.10
N GLY A 107 9.88 -0.36 4.86
CA GLY A 107 9.37 -1.14 3.74
C GLY A 107 9.50 -2.66 3.95
N CYS A 108 10.60 -3.12 4.53
CA CYS A 108 10.78 -4.52 4.92
C CYS A 108 9.79 -4.95 6.01
N CYS A 109 9.67 -4.18 7.09
CA CYS A 109 8.75 -4.48 8.19
C CYS A 109 7.30 -4.53 7.72
N GLU A 110 6.86 -3.52 6.97
CA GLU A 110 5.51 -3.49 6.40
C GLU A 110 5.27 -4.71 5.51
N THR A 111 6.21 -5.06 4.64
CA THR A 111 6.08 -6.23 3.75
C THR A 111 5.94 -7.52 4.54
N LEU A 112 6.76 -7.73 5.57
CA LEU A 112 6.68 -8.94 6.41
C LEU A 112 5.32 -9.06 7.11
N CYS A 113 4.76 -7.95 7.58
CA CYS A 113 3.47 -7.94 8.26
C CYS A 113 2.28 -8.07 7.29
N SER A 114 2.34 -7.37 6.15
CA SER A 114 1.20 -7.22 5.23
C SER A 114 1.09 -8.31 4.17
N LEU A 115 2.21 -8.90 3.74
CA LEU A 115 2.28 -9.84 2.61
C LEU A 115 1.28 -11.01 2.69
N PRO A 116 1.12 -11.71 3.84
CA PRO A 116 0.15 -12.81 3.93
C PRO A 116 -1.29 -12.35 3.73
N SER A 117 -1.62 -11.16 4.23
CA SER A 117 -2.96 -10.59 4.10
C SER A 117 -3.20 -10.10 2.69
N GLU A 118 -2.21 -9.46 2.08
CA GLU A 118 -2.27 -8.96 0.71
C GLU A 118 -2.46 -10.10 -0.30
N MET A 119 -1.68 -11.17 -0.19
CA MET A 119 -1.87 -12.33 -1.06
C MET A 119 -3.27 -12.93 -0.96
N ARG A 120 -3.84 -12.98 0.26
CA ARG A 120 -5.21 -13.46 0.49
C ARG A 120 -6.25 -12.51 -0.12
N GLU A 121 -6.02 -11.20 -0.05
CA GLU A 121 -6.86 -10.19 -0.67
C GLU A 121 -6.89 -10.34 -2.19
N ILE A 122 -5.72 -10.35 -2.84
CA ILE A 122 -5.60 -10.53 -4.29
C ILE A 122 -6.24 -11.84 -4.73
N SER A 123 -5.94 -12.94 -4.03
CA SER A 123 -6.49 -14.26 -4.35
C SER A 123 -8.01 -14.30 -4.27
N ARG A 124 -8.59 -13.70 -3.21
CA ARG A 124 -10.05 -13.65 -3.04
C ARG A 124 -10.73 -12.75 -4.06
N ASN A 125 -10.09 -11.64 -4.44
CA ASN A 125 -10.62 -10.74 -5.46
C ASN A 125 -10.52 -11.36 -6.87
N LYS A 126 -9.48 -12.14 -7.17
CA LYS A 126 -9.37 -12.86 -8.44
C LYS A 126 -10.38 -14.00 -8.58
N GLY A 127 -10.63 -14.77 -7.53
CA GLY A 127 -11.58 -15.88 -7.55
C GLY A 127 -11.30 -16.88 -8.68
N SER A 128 -12.22 -16.99 -9.64
CA SER A 128 -12.14 -17.90 -10.80
C SER A 128 -11.02 -17.57 -11.79
N LEU A 129 -10.42 -16.38 -11.71
CA LEU A 129 -9.30 -15.97 -12.56
C LEU A 129 -7.94 -16.53 -12.08
N MET A 130 -7.91 -17.30 -10.99
CA MET A 130 -6.70 -17.96 -10.52
C MET A 130 -6.47 -19.28 -11.26
N GLU A 131 -5.28 -19.42 -11.84
CA GLU A 131 -4.84 -20.64 -12.55
C GLU A 131 -4.13 -21.62 -11.61
N SER A 132 -3.47 -21.11 -10.56
CA SER A 132 -2.71 -21.88 -9.59
C SER A 132 -2.86 -21.31 -8.18
N ARG A 133 -2.32 -22.00 -7.15
CA ARG A 133 -2.26 -21.45 -5.79
C ARG A 133 -1.23 -20.33 -5.70
N ALA A 134 -1.59 -19.23 -5.04
CA ALA A 134 -0.67 -18.13 -4.78
C ALA A 134 0.52 -18.58 -3.92
N THR A 135 1.74 -18.19 -4.30
CA THR A 135 2.98 -18.52 -3.58
C THR A 135 3.72 -17.26 -3.16
N PHE A 136 4.34 -17.27 -1.97
CA PHE A 136 5.01 -16.08 -1.42
C PHE A 136 6.13 -15.57 -2.32
N GLY A 137 6.98 -16.47 -2.83
CA GLY A 137 8.13 -16.10 -3.65
C GLY A 137 7.77 -15.34 -4.92
N SER A 138 6.58 -15.57 -5.48
CA SER A 138 6.10 -14.89 -6.70
C SER A 138 5.73 -13.43 -6.49
N VAL A 139 5.27 -13.08 -5.28
CA VAL A 139 4.67 -11.76 -5.00
C VAL A 139 5.55 -10.90 -4.06
N MET A 140 6.42 -11.55 -3.28
CA MET A 140 7.22 -10.90 -2.24
C MET A 140 8.09 -9.76 -2.78
N LEU A 141 8.84 -9.99 -3.85
CA LEU A 141 9.81 -9.00 -4.34
C LEU A 141 9.13 -7.74 -4.92
N PRO A 142 8.09 -7.83 -5.78
CA PRO A 142 7.37 -6.65 -6.23
C PRO A 142 6.72 -5.88 -5.07
N ILE A 143 6.09 -6.57 -4.11
CA ILE A 143 5.47 -5.93 -2.93
C ILE A 143 6.53 -5.23 -2.07
N LEU A 144 7.70 -5.85 -1.88
CA LEU A 144 8.79 -5.26 -1.11
C LEU A 144 9.25 -3.93 -1.71
N PHE A 145 9.57 -3.92 -3.00
CA PHE A 145 9.99 -2.70 -3.68
C PHE A 145 8.90 -1.63 -3.67
N ARG A 146 7.64 -2.05 -3.85
CA ARG A 146 6.50 -1.14 -3.78
C ARG A 146 6.42 -0.45 -2.41
N ASN A 147 6.52 -1.23 -1.33
CA ASN A 147 6.47 -0.70 0.03
C ASN A 147 7.66 0.22 0.30
N MET A 148 8.89 -0.13 -0.14
CA MET A 148 10.05 0.74 -0.03
C MET A 148 9.85 2.10 -0.73
N ILE A 149 9.18 2.15 -1.88
CA ILE A 149 8.84 3.40 -2.58
C ILE A 149 7.86 4.24 -1.74
N PHE A 150 6.80 3.64 -1.21
CA PHE A 150 5.83 4.36 -0.36
C PHE A 150 6.45 4.87 0.93
N TRP A 151 7.33 4.09 1.53
CA TRP A 151 8.09 4.50 2.70
C TRP A 151 9.04 5.65 2.38
N SER A 152 9.74 5.60 1.24
CA SER A 152 10.63 6.68 0.80
C SER A 152 9.88 8.00 0.65
N ALA A 153 8.69 7.95 0.03
CA ALA A 153 7.83 9.11 -0.12
C ALA A 153 7.33 9.66 1.23
N SER A 154 6.93 8.77 2.14
CA SER A 154 6.41 9.16 3.46
C SER A 154 7.49 9.80 4.33
N VAL A 155 8.67 9.17 4.42
CA VAL A 155 9.81 9.67 5.20
C VAL A 155 10.32 10.99 4.61
N THR A 156 10.45 11.08 3.29
CA THR A 156 10.89 12.33 2.64
C THR A 156 9.90 13.47 2.88
N SER A 157 8.60 13.20 2.76
CA SER A 157 7.56 14.19 3.06
C SER A 157 7.63 14.65 4.52
N TYR A 158 7.85 13.73 5.47
CA TYR A 158 7.99 14.05 6.87
C TYR A 158 9.21 14.94 7.15
N GLU A 159 10.40 14.53 6.67
CA GLU A 159 11.65 15.29 6.87
C GLU A 159 11.57 16.71 6.27
N ILE A 160 10.97 16.86 5.09
CA ILE A 160 10.71 18.18 4.50
C ILE A 160 9.76 19.00 5.39
N SER A 161 8.67 18.40 5.86
CA SER A 161 7.68 19.11 6.67
C SER A 161 8.27 19.60 8.00
N VAL A 162 9.13 18.79 8.62
CA VAL A 162 9.86 19.15 9.84
C VAL A 162 10.89 20.24 9.57
N ALA A 163 11.71 20.09 8.52
CA ALA A 163 12.78 21.04 8.20
C ALA A 163 12.28 22.45 7.90
N TYR A 164 11.10 22.58 7.29
CA TYR A 164 10.49 23.87 6.95
C TYR A 164 9.37 24.30 7.91
N HIS A 165 9.13 23.57 9.01
CA HIS A 165 8.08 23.84 9.98
C HIS A 165 6.70 24.07 9.34
N PHE A 166 6.31 23.17 8.43
CA PHE A 166 5.04 23.27 7.74
C PHE A 166 3.86 23.17 8.71
N ASN A 167 2.83 23.99 8.47
CA ASN A 167 1.54 23.80 9.11
C ASN A 167 0.86 22.53 8.58
N LEU A 168 -0.22 22.10 9.26
CA LEU A 168 -0.92 20.86 8.93
C LEU A 168 -1.39 20.77 7.47
N LEU A 169 -1.85 21.88 6.88
CA LEU A 169 -2.30 21.91 5.47
C LEU A 169 -1.13 21.71 4.52
N CYS A 170 -0.01 22.39 4.75
CA CYS A 170 1.21 22.24 3.96
C CYS A 170 1.76 20.81 4.07
N THR A 171 1.85 20.26 5.29
CA THR A 171 2.26 18.87 5.53
C THR A 171 1.35 17.88 4.82
N THR A 172 0.03 18.09 4.85
CA THR A 172 -0.95 17.25 4.15
C THR A 172 -0.74 17.32 2.64
N PHE A 173 -0.55 18.52 2.08
CA PHE A 173 -0.36 18.71 0.65
C PHE A 173 0.96 18.09 0.16
N THR A 174 2.04 18.25 0.93
CA THR A 174 3.34 17.61 0.64
C THR A 174 3.20 16.08 0.70
N GLY A 175 2.57 15.54 1.74
CA GLY A 175 2.32 14.11 1.87
C GLY A 175 1.48 13.54 0.73
N PHE A 176 0.42 14.24 0.35
CA PHE A 176 -0.41 13.87 -0.80
C PHE A 176 0.41 13.86 -2.10
N SER A 177 1.21 14.89 -2.35
CA SER A 177 2.02 15.02 -3.57
C SER A 177 3.04 13.89 -3.69
N PHE A 178 3.77 13.60 -2.61
CA PHE A 178 4.70 12.47 -2.55
C PHE A 178 3.98 11.12 -2.65
N GLY A 179 2.80 10.98 -2.05
CA GLY A 179 1.97 9.78 -2.15
C GLY A 179 1.49 9.50 -3.57
N VAL A 180 1.09 10.53 -4.32
CA VAL A 180 0.72 10.41 -5.74
C VAL A 180 1.94 10.02 -6.58
N LEU A 181 3.10 10.65 -6.35
CA LEU A 181 4.34 10.29 -7.03
C LEU A 181 4.71 8.82 -6.76
N ALA A 182 4.66 8.39 -5.50
CA ALA A 182 4.89 7.01 -5.10
C ALA A 182 3.90 6.06 -5.77
N ALA A 183 2.61 6.42 -5.88
CA ALA A 183 1.63 5.63 -6.60
C ALA A 183 2.05 5.40 -8.05
N PHE A 184 2.43 6.44 -8.79
CA PHE A 184 2.87 6.31 -10.18
C PHE A 184 4.09 5.39 -10.33
N LEU A 185 5.08 5.53 -9.46
CA LEU A 185 6.30 4.71 -9.50
C LEU A 185 6.06 3.24 -9.10
N SER A 186 5.06 3.00 -8.25
CA SER A 186 4.83 1.69 -7.64
C SER A 186 3.73 0.87 -8.34
N ILE A 187 2.89 1.49 -9.17
CA ILE A 187 1.83 0.82 -9.94
C ILE A 187 2.35 -0.35 -10.79
N PRO A 188 3.47 -0.24 -11.53
CA PRO A 188 4.03 -1.37 -12.27
C PRO A 188 4.29 -2.60 -11.38
N LEU A 189 4.76 -2.38 -10.16
CA LEU A 189 5.03 -3.44 -9.19
C LEU A 189 3.74 -4.06 -8.67
N ASP A 190 2.71 -3.25 -8.42
CA ASP A 190 1.35 -3.71 -8.08
C ASP A 190 0.77 -4.60 -9.19
N VAL A 191 0.96 -4.23 -10.46
CA VAL A 191 0.48 -5.03 -11.61
C VAL A 191 1.23 -6.37 -11.70
N VAL A 192 2.55 -6.36 -11.53
CA VAL A 192 3.36 -7.59 -11.52
C VAL A 192 2.94 -8.50 -10.36
N ALA A 193 2.85 -7.97 -9.14
CA ALA A 193 2.38 -8.70 -7.96
C ALA A 193 1.00 -9.32 -8.21
N THR A 194 0.08 -8.52 -8.73
CA THR A 194 -1.28 -8.97 -9.01
C THR A 194 -1.27 -10.08 -10.04
N ARG A 195 -0.59 -9.92 -11.19
CA ARG A 195 -0.58 -10.95 -12.26
C ARG A 195 0.07 -12.24 -11.79
N ASP A 196 1.24 -12.16 -11.15
CA ASP A 196 1.97 -13.34 -10.66
C ASP A 196 1.23 -14.07 -9.53
N CYS A 197 0.41 -13.37 -8.74
CA CYS A 197 -0.42 -13.98 -7.72
C CYS A 197 -1.46 -14.95 -8.31
N GLY A 198 -1.16 -16.25 -8.31
CA GLY A 198 -2.05 -17.28 -8.85
C GLY A 198 -1.91 -17.57 -10.33
N ALA A 199 -0.81 -17.15 -10.96
CA ALA A 199 -0.47 -17.51 -12.35
C ALA A 199 0.07 -18.94 -12.45
N LEU A 200 -0.11 -19.60 -13.59
CA LEU A 200 0.50 -20.92 -13.83
C LEU A 200 2.03 -20.86 -13.88
N THR A 201 2.59 -19.82 -14.49
CA THR A 201 4.04 -19.56 -14.55
C THR A 201 4.35 -18.17 -14.01
N ASN A 202 5.13 -18.12 -12.94
CA ASN A 202 5.57 -16.86 -12.32
C ASN A 202 6.72 -16.28 -13.14
N ARG A 203 6.49 -15.15 -13.82
CA ARG A 203 7.54 -14.47 -14.59
C ARG A 203 8.43 -13.60 -13.69
N GLY A 204 7.89 -13.09 -12.59
CA GLY A 204 8.59 -12.14 -11.72
C GLY A 204 8.85 -10.80 -12.43
N ILE A 205 9.43 -9.84 -11.71
CA ILE A 205 9.70 -8.48 -12.22
C ILE A 205 10.52 -8.53 -13.52
N PHE A 206 11.61 -9.31 -13.52
CA PHE A 206 12.50 -9.39 -14.67
C PHE A 206 11.84 -10.08 -15.86
N GLY A 207 11.03 -11.11 -15.65
CA GLY A 207 10.31 -11.79 -16.74
C GLY A 207 9.27 -10.91 -17.43
N HIS A 208 8.55 -10.08 -16.66
CA HIS A 208 7.64 -9.08 -17.22
C HIS A 208 8.41 -7.98 -17.98
N LEU A 209 9.55 -7.53 -17.45
CA LEU A 209 10.40 -6.56 -18.13
C LEU A 209 10.95 -7.11 -19.45
N THR A 210 11.42 -8.37 -19.47
CA THR A 210 11.87 -9.02 -20.69
C THR A 210 10.73 -9.18 -21.70
N ALA A 211 9.52 -9.55 -21.26
CA ALA A 211 8.38 -9.68 -22.15
C ALA A 211 8.00 -8.34 -22.82
N ILE A 212 8.14 -7.23 -22.11
CA ILE A 212 7.95 -5.88 -22.68
C ILE A 212 9.06 -5.56 -23.69
N LEU A 213 10.32 -5.79 -23.32
CA LEU A 213 11.47 -5.50 -24.19
C LEU A 213 11.45 -6.37 -25.46
N SER A 214 10.97 -7.61 -25.35
CA SER A 214 10.78 -8.54 -26.48
C SER A 214 9.53 -8.23 -27.31
N GLY A 215 8.70 -7.27 -26.90
CA GLY A 215 7.50 -6.86 -27.63
C GLY A 215 6.28 -7.79 -27.47
N GLU A 216 6.34 -8.80 -26.60
CA GLU A 216 5.21 -9.70 -26.31
C GLU A 216 4.05 -8.94 -25.63
N GLU A 217 4.38 -7.96 -24.79
CA GLU A 217 3.41 -7.18 -24.04
C GLU A 217 3.67 -5.67 -24.18
N ARG A 218 2.58 -4.87 -24.18
CA ARG A 218 2.68 -3.40 -24.33
C ARG A 218 2.87 -2.72 -22.99
N ILE A 219 3.87 -1.84 -22.84
CA ILE A 219 4.16 -1.11 -21.58
C ILE A 219 2.92 -0.50 -20.87
N ASN A 220 1.91 -0.07 -21.63
CA ASN A 220 0.65 0.47 -21.11
C ASN A 220 -0.11 -0.49 -20.17
N TYR A 221 0.13 -1.81 -20.23
CA TYR A 221 -0.51 -2.74 -19.30
C TYR A 221 -0.02 -2.55 -17.87
N LEU A 222 1.24 -2.12 -17.67
CA LEU A 222 1.80 -1.86 -16.33
C LEU A 222 1.12 -0.69 -15.62
N LEU A 223 0.41 0.16 -16.36
CA LEU A 223 -0.33 1.31 -15.84
C LEU A 223 -1.81 1.00 -15.59
N ARG A 224 -2.23 -0.26 -15.71
CA ARG A 224 -3.61 -0.67 -15.40
C ARG A 224 -3.87 -0.52 -13.91
N GLY A 225 -4.98 0.11 -13.55
CA GLY A 225 -5.34 0.39 -12.15
C GLY A 225 -4.88 1.75 -11.63
N THR A 226 -4.14 2.53 -12.42
CA THR A 226 -3.57 3.84 -11.99
C THR A 226 -4.62 4.77 -11.40
N SER A 227 -5.76 4.95 -12.07
CA SER A 227 -6.82 5.86 -11.62
C SER A 227 -7.37 5.47 -10.25
N ILE A 228 -7.62 4.18 -10.02
CA ILE A 228 -8.11 3.70 -8.72
C ILE A 228 -7.03 3.87 -7.66
N ARG A 229 -5.75 3.62 -7.99
CA ARG A 229 -4.65 3.80 -7.03
C ARG A 229 -4.54 5.25 -6.56
N ILE A 230 -4.68 6.22 -7.47
CA ILE A 230 -4.67 7.65 -7.11
C ILE A 230 -5.84 7.99 -6.18
N VAL A 231 -7.04 7.50 -6.49
CA VAL A 231 -8.22 7.69 -5.63
C VAL A 231 -8.00 7.06 -4.25
N GLN A 232 -7.40 5.87 -4.19
CA GLN A 232 -7.05 5.22 -2.92
C GLN A 232 -6.07 6.08 -2.11
N VAL A 233 -4.99 6.57 -2.72
CA VAL A 233 -4.04 7.45 -2.02
C VAL A 233 -4.74 8.69 -1.48
N ALA A 234 -5.56 9.36 -2.30
CA ALA A 234 -6.31 10.55 -1.86
C ALA A 234 -7.22 10.24 -0.65
N MET A 235 -7.95 9.13 -0.70
CA MET A 235 -8.84 8.71 0.38
C MET A 235 -8.09 8.35 1.66
N PHE A 236 -7.00 7.60 1.55
CA PHE A 236 -6.20 7.25 2.74
C PHE A 236 -5.50 8.47 3.33
N THR A 237 -5.00 9.41 2.51
CA THR A 237 -4.47 10.69 3.02
C THR A 237 -5.54 11.47 3.78
N LEU A 238 -6.75 11.58 3.21
CA LEU A 238 -7.86 12.25 3.89
C LEU A 238 -8.22 11.58 5.22
N VAL A 239 -8.30 10.25 5.25
CA VAL A 239 -8.57 9.48 6.47
C VAL A 239 -7.49 9.71 7.51
N THR A 240 -6.21 9.69 7.13
CA THR A 240 -5.10 9.97 8.04
C THR A 240 -5.24 11.35 8.67
N VAL A 241 -5.51 12.39 7.87
CA VAL A 241 -5.68 13.76 8.37
C VAL A 241 -6.86 13.87 9.33
N LEU A 242 -8.02 13.30 8.97
CA LEU A 242 -9.18 13.28 9.85
C LEU A 242 -8.91 12.52 11.15
N THR A 243 -8.17 11.41 11.06
CA THR A 243 -7.78 10.61 12.23
C THR A 243 -6.83 11.38 13.14
N MET A 244 -5.89 12.16 12.58
CA MET A 244 -5.03 13.04 13.38
C MET A 244 -5.83 14.06 14.17
N PHE A 245 -6.77 14.77 13.54
CA PHE A 245 -7.64 15.73 14.25
C PHE A 245 -8.46 15.06 15.36
N LEU A 246 -9.00 13.87 15.09
CA LEU A 246 -9.75 13.12 16.08
C LEU A 246 -8.86 12.66 17.24
N PHE A 247 -7.63 12.22 16.95
CA PHE A 247 -6.66 11.82 17.96
C PHE A 247 -6.31 12.98 18.89
N GLU A 248 -6.00 14.15 18.34
CA GLU A 248 -5.73 15.36 19.13
C GLU A 248 -6.93 15.74 20.01
N ALA A 249 -8.14 15.68 19.46
CA ALA A 249 -9.35 16.00 20.20
C ALA A 249 -9.67 15.02 21.34
N VAL A 250 -9.26 13.76 21.23
CA VAL A 250 -9.59 12.71 22.22
C VAL A 250 -8.50 12.57 23.29
N PHE A 251 -7.22 12.74 22.92
CA PHE A 251 -6.09 12.40 23.79
C PHE A 251 -5.29 13.61 24.30
N ILE A 252 -5.44 14.78 23.69
CA ILE A 252 -4.65 15.99 24.03
C ILE A 252 -5.52 17.08 24.69
N MET A 253 -6.84 17.06 24.51
CA MET A 253 -7.79 17.84 25.33
C MET A 253 -8.04 17.18 26.69
#